data_AF-H5ZW13-F1
#
_entry.id   AF-H5ZW13-F1
#
_cell.length_a   1.000
_cell.length_b   1.000
_cell.length_c   1.000
_cell.angle_alpha   90.00
_cell.angle_beta   90.00
_cell.angle_gamma   90.00
#
_symmetry.space_group_name_H-M   'P 1'
#
loop_
_entity.id
_entity.type
_entity.pdbx_description
1 polymer ?
#
loop_
_entity_poly.entity_id
_entity_poly.type
_entity_poly.pdbx_seq_one_letter_code
_entity_poly.pdbx_strand_id
1 'polypeptide(L)' 'LSSKLLTHHKDHFSKLAVDAVMRLKGSGNLEAIHVIKKLGGSLTDSYLDEGFLLDKRIGVNQPKRLENAKILIANTGMEP' A
#
# COMPACT_ATOMS: atom_id res chain seq x y z
N LEU A 1 -12.34 14.15 6.47
CA LEU A 1 -13.31 13.10 6.06
C LEU A 1 -14.74 13.60 5.78
N SER A 2 -15.06 14.90 5.91
CA SER A 2 -16.45 15.40 5.79
C SER A 2 -16.85 15.97 4.41
N SER A 3 -16.12 15.63 3.35
CA SER A 3 -16.58 15.96 1.99
C SER A 3 -17.75 15.06 1.64
N LYS A 4 -18.81 15.60 1.03
CA LYS A 4 -20.13 14.95 0.80
C LYS A 4 -20.09 13.51 0.24
N LEU A 5 -19.03 13.13 -0.48
CA LEU A 5 -18.82 11.76 -0.97
C LEU A 5 -18.21 10.81 0.08
N LEU A 6 -17.28 11.28 0.89
CA LEU A 6 -16.60 10.48 1.91
C LEU A 6 -17.47 10.24 3.14
N THR A 7 -18.51 11.05 3.37
CA THR A 7 -19.42 10.90 4.51
C THR A 7 -20.12 9.55 4.56
N HIS A 8 -20.45 8.95 3.41
CA HIS A 8 -21.10 7.63 3.35
C HIS A 8 -20.14 6.47 3.65
N HIS A 9 -18.83 6.66 3.45
CA HIS A 9 -17.80 5.65 3.69
C HIS A 9 -16.80 6.09 4.77
N LYS A 10 -17.18 7.07 5.60
CA LYS A 10 -16.27 7.71 6.56
C LYS A 10 -15.74 6.70 7.57
N ASP A 11 -16.59 5.79 8.02
CA ASP A 11 -16.26 4.84 9.08
C ASP A 11 -15.25 3.80 8.58
N HIS A 12 -15.37 3.41 7.30
CA HIS A 12 -14.42 2.52 6.64
C HIS A 12 -13.02 3.13 6.55
N PHE A 13 -12.92 4.32 5.95
CA PHE A 13 -11.63 5.01 5.83
C PHE A 13 -11.05 5.46 7.17
N SER A 14 -11.89 5.76 8.16
CA SER A 14 -11.42 6.10 9.51
C SER A 14 -10.73 4.91 10.18
N LYS A 15 -11.32 3.71 10.09
CA LYS A 15 -10.69 2.48 10.61
C LYS A 15 -9.36 2.22 9.92
N LEU A 16 -9.33 2.26 8.58
CA LEU A 16 -8.09 2.08 7.81
C LEU A 16 -6.99 3.09 8.18
N ALA A 17 -7.35 4.36 8.35
CA ALA A 17 -6.40 5.40 8.72
C ALA A 17 -5.86 5.21 10.14
N VAL A 18 -6.72 4.88 11.11
CA VAL A 18 -6.32 4.63 12.49
C VAL A 18 -5.40 3.41 12.56
N ASP A 19 -5.77 2.32 11.89
CA ASP A 19 -4.98 1.09 11.87
C ASP A 19 -3.60 1.31 11.22
N ALA A 20 -3.53 2.09 10.13
CA ALA A 20 -2.27 2.44 9.49
C ALA A 20 -1.34 3.25 10.42
N VAL A 21 -1.89 4.24 11.13
CA VAL A 21 -1.12 5.07 12.06
C VAL A 21 -0.68 4.27 13.29
N MET A 22 -1.53 3.41 13.83
CA MET A 22 -1.17 2.55 14.97
C MET A 22 -0.02 1.58 14.63
N ARG A 23 0.06 1.11 13.37
CA ARG A 23 1.15 0.25 12.89
C ARG A 23 2.50 0.94 12.82
N LEU A 24 2.54 2.27 12.74
CA LEU A 24 3.80 3.03 12.77
C LEU A 24 4.51 3.00 14.14
N LYS A 25 3.88 2.43 15.19
CA LYS A 25 4.46 2.24 16.53
C LYS A 25 5.13 3.50 17.11
N GLY A 26 4.55 4.66 16.86
CA GLY A 26 5.04 5.95 17.36
C GLY A 26 6.07 6.66 16.46
N SER A 27 6.51 6.03 15.38
CA SER A 27 7.21 6.75 14.30
C SER A 27 6.19 7.66 13.61
N GLY A 28 6.33 8.98 13.76
CA GLY A 28 5.48 9.96 13.05
C GLY A 28 5.75 10.05 11.55
N ASN A 29 6.52 9.12 10.97
CA ASN A 29 6.91 9.19 9.58
C ASN A 29 5.75 8.76 8.65
N LEU A 30 5.08 9.75 8.07
CA LEU A 30 4.01 9.57 7.10
C LEU A 30 4.49 8.95 5.78
N GLU A 31 5.79 9.03 5.46
CA GLU A 31 6.34 8.41 4.24
C GLU A 31 6.27 6.87 4.28
N ALA A 32 6.16 6.29 5.47
CA ALA A 32 5.94 4.85 5.64
C ALA A 32 4.50 4.42 5.30
N ILE A 33 3.55 5.36 5.18
CA ILE A 33 2.18 5.07 4.74
C ILE A 33 2.09 5.33 3.23
N HIS A 34 2.07 4.25 2.45
CA HIS A 34 1.95 4.35 1.01
C HIS A 34 0.49 4.29 0.55
N VAL A 35 -0.01 5.35 -0.09
CA VAL A 35 -1.40 5.43 -0.56
C VAL A 35 -1.45 5.18 -2.07
N ILE A 36 -2.00 4.02 -2.46
CA ILE A 36 -2.20 3.66 -3.88
C ILE A 36 -3.64 3.93 -4.28
N LYS A 37 -3.82 4.66 -5.38
CA LYS A 37 -5.13 4.89 -6.01
C LYS A 37 -5.22 4.07 -7.29
N LYS A 38 -6.19 3.18 -7.36
CA LYS A 38 -6.50 2.41 -8.57
C LYS A 38 -7.92 2.75 -9.03
N LEU A 39 -8.10 2.90 -10.34
CA LEU A 39 -9.42 3.07 -10.93
C LEU A 39 -10.12 1.71 -11.02
N GLY A 40 -11.39 1.66 -10.63
CA GLY A 40 -12.22 0.45 -10.60
C GLY A 40 -12.64 0.05 -9.19
N GLY A 41 -13.78 -0.65 -9.10
CA GLY A 41 -14.38 -1.08 -7.83
C GLY A 41 -15.17 0.03 -7.11
N SER A 42 -15.65 -0.31 -5.91
CA SER A 42 -16.30 0.60 -4.96
C SER A 42 -15.27 1.18 -3.98
N LEU A 43 -15.56 2.33 -3.39
CA LEU A 43 -14.77 2.91 -2.30
C LEU A 43 -14.67 1.96 -1.09
N THR A 44 -15.67 1.10 -0.89
CA THR A 44 -15.68 0.06 0.15
C THR A 44 -14.67 -1.06 -0.08
N ASP A 45 -14.19 -1.22 -1.32
CA ASP A 45 -13.20 -2.25 -1.67
C ASP A 45 -11.78 -1.81 -1.32
N SER A 46 -11.61 -0.57 -0.84
CA SER A 46 -10.33 -0.07 -0.32
C SER A 46 -9.92 -0.88 0.91
N TYR A 47 -8.65 -1.25 1.00
CA TYR A 47 -8.11 -2.02 2.13
C TYR A 47 -6.73 -1.51 2.54
N LEU A 48 -6.31 -1.90 3.75
CA LEU A 48 -4.96 -1.68 4.28
C LEU A 48 -4.22 -3.01 4.22
N ASP A 49 -3.15 -3.07 3.44
CA ASP A 49 -2.27 -4.23 3.38
C ASP A 49 -1.36 -4.31 4.63
N GLU A 50 -1.02 -5.53 5.06
CA GLU A 50 -0.10 -5.80 6.17
C GLU A 50 1.39 -5.78 5.78
N GLY A 51 1.69 -5.32 4.57
CA GLY A 51 3.05 -5.11 4.11
C GLY A 51 3.19 -3.88 3.21
N PHE A 52 4.06 -4.02 2.22
CA PHE A 52 4.31 -2.99 1.23
C PHE A 52 3.79 -3.48 -0.13
N LEU A 53 2.83 -2.74 -0.69
CA LEU A 53 2.32 -3.02 -2.02
C LEU A 53 3.13 -2.23 -3.05
N LEU A 54 3.77 -2.93 -3.98
CA LEU A 54 4.46 -2.33 -5.11
C LEU A 54 3.69 -2.63 -6.39
N ASP A 55 3.21 -1.59 -7.07
CA ASP A 55 2.55 -1.71 -8.38
C ASP A 55 3.58 -1.92 -9.50
N LYS A 56 4.25 -3.08 -9.47
CA LYS A 56 5.24 -3.46 -10.48
C LYS A 56 4.94 -4.86 -11.01
N ARG A 57 5.08 -5.01 -12.32
CA ARG A 57 5.06 -6.32 -12.96
C ARG A 57 6.39 -7.01 -12.73
N ILE A 58 6.33 -8.24 -12.24
CA ILE A 58 7.49 -9.12 -12.14
C ILE A 58 8.00 -9.41 -13.57
N GLY A 59 9.32 -9.61 -13.73
CA GLY A 59 9.93 -9.94 -15.02
C GLY A 59 9.35 -11.19 -15.68
N VAL A 60 9.49 -11.29 -17.00
CA VAL A 60 9.08 -12.49 -17.76
C VAL A 60 9.92 -13.67 -17.28
N ASN A 61 9.29 -14.84 -17.08
CA ASN A 61 9.91 -16.08 -16.56
C ASN A 61 10.45 -16.04 -15.12
N GLN A 62 10.09 -15.04 -14.33
CA GLN A 62 10.38 -15.03 -12.90
C GLN A 62 9.25 -15.67 -12.07
N PRO A 63 9.55 -16.22 -10.88
CA PRO A 63 8.53 -16.81 -10.02
C PRO A 63 7.50 -15.76 -9.59
N LYS A 64 6.21 -16.06 -9.76
CA LYS A 64 5.10 -15.15 -9.38
C LYS A 64 4.87 -15.07 -7.86
N ARG A 65 5.39 -16.06 -7.12
CA ARG A 65 5.33 -16.14 -5.67
C ARG A 65 6.70 -16.60 -5.18
N LEU A 66 7.23 -15.88 -4.19
CA LEU A 66 8.48 -16.22 -3.53
C LEU A 66 8.23 -16.20 -2.02
N GLU A 67 8.66 -17.25 -1.33
CA GLU A 67 8.58 -17.35 0.13
C GLU A 67 9.99 -17.16 0.70
N ASN A 68 10.11 -16.48 1.85
CA ASN A 68 11.39 -16.16 2.49
C ASN A 68 12.37 -15.40 1.57
N ALA A 69 11.84 -14.47 0.77
CA ALA A 69 12.62 -13.66 -0.14
C ALA A 69 13.64 -12.76 0.59
N LYS A 70 14.86 -12.68 0.07
CA LYS A 70 15.82 -11.63 0.43
C LYS A 70 15.73 -10.53 -0.62
N ILE A 71 15.33 -9.33 -0.20
CA ILE A 71 15.08 -8.20 -1.09
C ILE A 71 16.30 -7.29 -1.11
N LEU A 72 16.88 -7.08 -2.29
CA LEU A 72 17.93 -6.08 -2.51
C LEU A 72 17.29 -4.80 -3.05
N ILE A 73 17.52 -3.68 -2.37
CA ILE A 73 17.15 -2.35 -2.84
C ILE A 73 18.41 -1.75 -3.46
N ALA A 74 18.44 -1.61 -4.79
CA ALA A 74 19.57 -1.06 -5.51
C ALA A 74 19.13 0.12 -6.40
N ASN A 75 19.99 1.14 -6.47
CA ASN A 75 19.85 2.29 -7.38
C ASN A 75 20.87 2.28 -8.52
N THR A 76 21.65 1.20 -8.64
CA THR A 76 22.63 1.01 -9.70
C THR A 76 21.95 0.41 -10.93
N GLY A 77 22.11 1.06 -12.10
CA GLY A 77 21.67 0.48 -13.37
C GLY A 77 22.54 -0.73 -13.73
N MET A 78 21.93 -1.80 -14.21
CA MET A 78 22.69 -2.78 -15.00
C MET A 78 22.84 -2.22 -16.41
N GLU A 79 24.08 -2.07 -16.86
CA GLU A 79 24.35 -1.92 -18.30
C GLU A 79 24.06 -3.25 -19.02
N PRO A 80 23.58 -3.20 -20.28
CA PRO A 80 23.18 -4.38 -21.05
C PRO A 80 24.33 -5.36 -21.36
#